data_AF-A0A7W0Q833-F1
#
_entry.id   AF-A0A7W0Q833-F1
#
_cell.length_a   1.000
_cell.length_b   1.000
_cell.length_c   1.000
_cell.angle_alpha   90.00
_cell.angle_beta   90.00
_cell.angle_gamma   90.00
#
_symmetry.space_group_name_H-M   'P 1'
#
loop_
_entity.id
_entity.type
_entity.pdbx_description
1 polymer ?
#
loop_
_entity_poly.entity_id
_entity_poly.type
_entity_poly.pdbx_seq_one_letter_code
_entity_poly.pdbx_strand_id
1 'polypeptide(L)'
;MRGLSWKISRDGERSVVQLKGSIDETAGFVDLVDELGATRTIRLDLGGVQRINSSGVREWITFIRKLPPGSPVELERCTPVLVSQLNVINRFAGDARVLSVYAPFVCPHCKHEENVLLDVGAGRSKLSLGSVKCSSCRKPSEFDDVEDAYFAFLDPDAER
;
A
#
# COMPACT_ATOMS: atom_id res chain seq x y z
N MET A 1 4.68 19.29 -7.47
CA MET A 1 4.00 18.06 -6.98
C MET A 1 3.04 18.47 -5.87
N ARG A 2 1.90 17.79 -5.70
CA ARG A 2 0.99 18.07 -4.58
C ARG A 2 1.48 17.31 -3.35
N GLY A 3 1.57 17.99 -2.21
CA GLY A 3 1.89 17.37 -0.92
C GLY A 3 0.84 16.33 -0.52
N LEU A 4 1.13 15.58 0.54
CA LEU A 4 0.21 14.58 1.07
C LEU A 4 -1.08 15.26 1.57
N SER A 5 -2.21 14.61 1.32
CA SER A 5 -3.50 14.96 1.89
C SER A 5 -4.20 13.69 2.34
N TRP A 6 -5.04 13.78 3.36
CA TRP A 6 -5.81 12.65 3.85
C TRP A 6 -7.27 13.02 4.10
N LYS A 7 -8.11 11.98 4.11
CA LYS A 7 -9.49 12.02 4.58
C LYS A 7 -9.70 10.88 5.55
N ILE A 8 -10.28 11.18 6.71
CA ILE A 8 -10.67 10.18 7.71
C ILE A 8 -12.17 9.93 7.63
N SER A 9 -12.56 8.66 7.51
CA SER A 9 -13.93 8.20 7.71
C SER A 9 -13.97 7.20 8.85
N ARG A 10 -14.90 7.37 9.80
CA ARG A 10 -15.06 6.52 10.97
C ARG A 10 -16.23 5.57 10.76
N ASP A 11 -15.99 4.28 10.90
CA ASP A 11 -16.96 3.19 10.80
C ASP A 11 -16.90 2.38 12.10
N GLY A 12 -17.77 2.73 13.05
CA GLY A 12 -17.75 2.16 14.40
C GLY A 12 -16.41 2.39 15.11
N GLU A 13 -15.73 1.31 15.50
CA GLU A 13 -14.42 1.35 16.16
C GLU A 13 -13.23 1.46 15.17
N ARG A 14 -13.50 1.47 13.86
CA ARG A 14 -12.49 1.57 12.81
C ARG A 14 -12.40 2.99 12.25
N SER A 15 -11.18 3.51 12.11
CA SER A 15 -10.92 4.69 11.27
C SER A 15 -10.29 4.23 9.96
N VAL A 16 -10.88 4.64 8.84
CA VAL A 16 -10.32 4.47 7.49
C VAL A 16 -9.72 5.80 7.06
N VAL A 17 -8.42 5.80 6.78
CA VAL A 17 -7.64 6.96 6.35
C VAL A 17 -7.29 6.79 4.88
N GLN A 18 -7.85 7.64 4.03
CA GLN A 18 -7.52 7.66 2.61
C GLN A 18 -6.40 8.64 2.37
N LEU A 19 -5.23 8.16 1.92
CA LEU A 19 -4.04 8.97 1.66
C LEU A 19 -3.89 9.24 0.16
N LYS A 20 -3.62 10.50 -0.19
CA LYS A 20 -3.43 10.94 -1.58
C LYS A 20 -2.32 11.97 -1.73
N GLY A 21 -1.43 11.76 -2.70
CA GLY A 21 -0.35 12.68 -3.03
C GLY A 21 1.04 12.05 -2.87
N SER A 22 2.03 12.89 -2.57
CA SER A 22 3.41 12.47 -2.32
C SER A 22 3.68 12.36 -0.83
N ILE A 23 4.35 11.28 -0.41
CA ILE A 23 4.90 11.15 0.95
C ILE A 23 6.36 11.65 0.92
N ASP A 24 6.60 12.79 1.54
CA ASP A 24 7.89 13.45 1.68
C ASP A 24 8.01 14.12 3.06
N GLU A 25 9.01 14.96 3.28
CA GLU A 25 9.22 15.69 4.55
C GLU A 25 8.06 16.62 4.95
N THR A 26 7.14 16.92 4.02
CA THR A 26 5.97 17.78 4.26
C THR A 26 4.69 16.99 4.51
N ALA A 27 4.78 15.65 4.66
CA ALA A 27 3.63 14.76 4.76
C ALA A 27 2.68 15.02 5.94
N GLY A 28 3.10 15.75 6.98
CA GLY A 28 2.20 16.17 8.07
C GLY A 28 1.67 15.03 8.95
N PHE A 29 2.36 13.89 9.02
CA PHE A 29 1.86 12.71 9.76
C PHE A 29 1.65 12.93 11.26
N VAL A 30 2.30 13.93 11.86
CA VAL A 30 2.05 14.30 13.26
C VAL A 30 0.59 14.69 13.46
N ASP A 31 0.07 15.56 12.59
CA ASP A 31 -1.32 16.01 12.64
C ASP A 31 -2.29 14.84 12.43
N LEU A 32 -1.96 13.92 11.51
CA LEU A 32 -2.76 12.72 11.28
C LEU A 32 -2.82 11.80 12.52
N VAL A 33 -1.70 11.61 13.24
CA VAL A 33 -1.69 10.82 14.48
C VAL A 33 -2.59 11.47 15.53
N ASP A 34 -2.52 12.80 15.68
CA ASP A 34 -3.34 13.53 16.63
C ASP A 34 -4.84 13.44 16.27
N GLU A 35 -5.20 13.54 14.99
CA GLU A 35 -6.58 13.37 14.51
C GLU A 35 -7.14 11.94 14.71
N LEU A 36 -6.28 10.92 14.65
CA LEU A 36 -6.66 9.52 14.84
C LEU A 36 -7.01 9.21 16.30
N GLY A 37 -6.37 9.87 17.26
CA GLY A 37 -6.67 9.75 18.69
C GLY A 37 -6.71 8.29 19.18
N ALA A 38 -7.70 7.96 20.02
CA ALA A 38 -7.87 6.63 20.62
C ALA A 38 -8.61 5.61 19.73
N THR A 39 -8.44 5.70 18.40
CA THR A 39 -9.03 4.73 17.45
C THR A 39 -8.53 3.31 17.75
N ARG A 40 -9.43 2.31 17.78
CA ARG A 40 -9.08 0.91 18.06
C ARG A 40 -8.60 0.11 16.86
N THR A 41 -9.03 0.44 15.64
CA THR A 41 -8.55 -0.21 14.41
C THR A 41 -8.33 0.83 13.34
N ILE A 42 -7.16 0.79 12.69
CA ILE A 42 -6.76 1.78 11.71
C ILE A 42 -6.59 1.08 10.38
N ARG A 43 -7.29 1.56 9.36
CA ARG A 43 -7.10 1.12 7.99
C ARG A 43 -6.59 2.26 7.14
N LEU A 44 -5.43 2.07 6.52
CA LEU A 44 -4.81 3.04 5.64
C LEU A 44 -5.08 2.62 4.19
N ASP A 45 -5.95 3.37 3.49
CA ASP A 45 -6.14 3.25 2.04
C ASP A 45 -5.06 4.08 1.35
N LEU A 46 -4.14 3.37 0.69
CA LEU A 46 -2.94 3.93 0.09
C LEU A 46 -3.07 4.11 -1.42
N GLY A 47 -4.26 3.88 -2.00
CA GLY A 47 -4.47 3.88 -3.44
C GLY A 47 -4.31 5.26 -4.11
N GLY A 48 -4.27 6.34 -3.32
CA GLY A 48 -4.01 7.70 -3.82
C GLY A 48 -2.54 8.12 -3.75
N VAL A 49 -1.65 7.30 -3.18
CA VAL A 49 -0.23 7.65 -3.00
C VAL A 49 0.53 7.46 -4.31
N GLN A 50 1.07 8.55 -4.84
CA GLN A 50 1.69 8.57 -6.16
C GLN A 50 3.21 8.48 -6.10
N ARG A 51 3.80 8.89 -4.98
CA ARG A 51 5.25 8.98 -4.82
C ARG A 51 5.62 8.90 -3.35
N ILE A 52 6.79 8.34 -3.08
CA ILE A 52 7.50 8.44 -1.81
C ILE A 52 8.98 8.70 -2.11
N ASN A 53 9.61 9.62 -1.36
CA ASN A 53 11.06 9.85 -1.43
C ASN A 53 11.74 9.33 -0.15
N SER A 54 13.06 9.47 -0.06
CA SER A 54 13.84 9.00 1.10
C SER A 54 13.44 9.66 2.42
N SER A 55 13.17 10.97 2.43
CA SER A 55 12.64 11.67 3.60
C SER A 55 11.27 11.11 4.01
N GLY A 56 10.39 10.92 3.03
CA GLY A 56 9.05 10.36 3.20
C GLY A 56 9.06 8.94 3.75
N VAL A 57 10.02 8.09 3.36
CA VAL A 57 10.20 6.75 3.96
C VAL A 57 10.46 6.86 5.47
N ARG A 58 11.31 7.80 5.90
CA ARG A 58 11.61 8.00 7.34
C ARG A 58 10.40 8.52 8.11
N GLU A 59 9.69 9.47 7.53
CA GLU A 59 8.45 10.00 8.09
C GLU A 59 7.37 8.92 8.18
N TRP A 60 7.22 8.08 7.16
CA TRP A 60 6.30 6.95 7.13
C TRP A 60 6.60 5.91 8.22
N ILE A 61 7.86 5.49 8.36
CA ILE A 61 8.25 4.54 9.42
C ILE A 61 7.97 5.14 10.80
N THR A 62 8.26 6.42 10.99
CA THR A 62 7.98 7.13 12.24
C THR A 62 6.47 7.19 12.52
N PHE A 63 5.67 7.46 11.50
CA PHE A 63 4.21 7.45 11.57
C PHE A 63 3.66 6.09 11.98
N ILE A 64 4.03 5.01 11.29
CA ILE A 64 3.58 3.64 11.60
C ILE A 64 3.92 3.26 13.05
N ARG A 65 5.11 3.65 13.54
CA ARG A 65 5.53 3.38 14.93
C ARG A 65 4.78 4.20 15.98
N LYS A 66 4.25 5.37 15.61
CA LYS A 66 3.51 6.27 16.50
C LYS A 66 2.01 5.97 16.53
N LEU A 67 1.51 5.11 15.63
CA LEU A 67 0.12 4.66 15.70
C LEU A 67 -0.18 4.02 17.06
N PRO A 68 -1.40 4.20 17.60
CA PRO A 68 -1.74 3.77 18.95
C PRO A 68 -1.41 2.27 19.19
N PRO A 69 -0.63 1.93 20.23
CA PRO A 69 -0.28 0.55 20.51
C PRO A 69 -1.53 -0.29 20.80
N GLY A 70 -1.53 -1.54 20.34
CA GLY A 70 -2.66 -2.47 20.50
C GLY A 70 -3.82 -2.24 19.53
N SER A 71 -3.74 -1.23 18.65
CA SER A 71 -4.71 -1.05 17.57
C SER A 71 -4.25 -1.78 16.32
N PRO A 72 -5.00 -2.78 15.80
CA PRO A 72 -4.64 -3.41 14.54
C PRO A 72 -4.57 -2.39 13.42
N VAL A 73 -3.43 -2.37 12.72
CA VAL A 73 -3.20 -1.52 11.55
C VAL A 73 -3.29 -2.38 10.30
N GLU A 74 -4.04 -1.89 9.33
CA GLU A 74 -4.25 -2.57 8.05
C GLU A 74 -3.89 -1.63 6.90
N LEU A 75 -3.08 -2.10 5.95
CA LEU A 75 -2.74 -1.38 4.74
C LEU A 75 -3.56 -1.95 3.60
N GLU A 76 -4.29 -1.12 2.86
CA GLU A 76 -5.04 -1.55 1.69
C GLU A 76 -4.72 -0.69 0.47
N ARG A 77 -4.95 -1.27 -0.72
CA ARG A 77 -4.74 -0.61 -2.00
C ARG A 77 -3.33 -0.03 -2.15
N CYS A 78 -2.32 -0.73 -1.63
CA CYS A 78 -0.93 -0.31 -1.73
C CYS A 78 -0.52 -0.15 -3.19
N THR A 79 -0.11 1.06 -3.59
CA THR A 79 0.33 1.34 -4.96
C THR A 79 1.67 0.66 -5.26
N PRO A 80 2.03 0.44 -6.54
CA PRO A 80 3.32 -0.17 -6.90
C PRO A 80 4.52 0.52 -6.25
N VAL A 81 4.46 1.85 -6.12
CA VAL A 81 5.48 2.65 -5.44
C VAL A 81 5.67 2.22 -3.98
N LEU A 82 4.60 1.89 -3.28
CA LEU A 82 4.64 1.46 -1.88
C LEU A 82 4.96 -0.03 -1.75
N VAL A 83 4.54 -0.87 -2.71
CA VAL A 83 4.96 -2.27 -2.78
C VAL A 83 6.47 -2.39 -2.93
N SER A 84 7.06 -1.55 -3.78
CA SER A 84 8.53 -1.45 -3.87
C SER A 84 9.18 -1.13 -2.52
N GLN A 85 8.60 -0.22 -1.72
CA GLN A 85 9.14 0.07 -0.38
C GLN A 85 8.90 -1.09 0.61
N LEU A 86 7.78 -1.80 0.52
CA LEU A 86 7.51 -2.99 1.33
C LEU A 86 8.56 -4.09 1.12
N ASN A 87 9.05 -4.25 -0.10
CA ASN A 87 10.06 -5.25 -0.46
C ASN A 87 11.50 -4.85 -0.07
N VAL A 88 11.81 -3.54 0.03
CA VAL A 88 13.18 -3.05 0.19
C VAL A 88 13.47 -2.50 1.59
N ILE A 89 12.46 -1.92 2.24
CA ILE A 89 12.65 -1.16 3.48
C ILE A 89 12.19 -1.97 4.69
N ASN A 90 13.14 -2.28 5.56
CA ASN A 90 12.86 -2.96 6.82
C ASN A 90 11.86 -2.19 7.68
N ARG A 91 10.88 -2.93 8.22
CA ARG A 91 9.80 -2.40 9.05
C ARG A 91 8.95 -1.32 8.37
N PHE A 92 8.90 -1.26 7.03
CA PHE A 92 8.02 -0.31 6.32
C PHE A 92 6.56 -0.46 6.72
N ALA A 93 6.08 -1.69 6.92
CA ALA A 93 4.74 -1.96 7.43
C ALA A 93 4.65 -2.01 8.97
N GLY A 94 5.77 -2.01 9.70
CA GLY A 94 5.76 -2.35 11.13
C GLY A 94 5.05 -3.68 11.38
N ASP A 95 4.07 -3.67 12.29
CA ASP A 95 3.19 -4.82 12.58
C ASP A 95 1.87 -4.77 11.77
N ALA A 96 1.75 -3.85 10.81
CA ALA A 96 0.53 -3.70 10.01
C ALA A 96 0.35 -4.87 9.04
N ARG A 97 -0.91 -5.28 8.85
CA ARG A 97 -1.28 -6.31 7.88
C ARG A 97 -1.57 -5.67 6.53
N VAL A 98 -0.88 -6.13 5.48
CA VAL A 98 -1.22 -5.76 4.10
C VAL A 98 -2.42 -6.58 3.65
N LEU A 99 -3.51 -5.91 3.28
CA LEU A 99 -4.75 -6.52 2.81
C LEU A 99 -4.82 -6.58 1.28
N SER A 100 -4.36 -5.54 0.60
CA SER A 100 -4.42 -5.50 -0.87
C SER A 100 -3.35 -4.61 -1.48
N VAL A 101 -2.93 -4.98 -2.69
CA VAL A 101 -1.91 -4.26 -3.47
C VAL A 101 -2.35 -4.09 -4.91
N TYR A 102 -1.84 -3.07 -5.57
CA TYR A 102 -2.06 -2.82 -7.00
C TYR A 102 -0.92 -3.40 -7.82
N ALA A 103 -1.17 -4.50 -8.55
CA ALA A 103 -0.20 -5.11 -9.46
C ALA A 103 -0.23 -4.44 -10.85
N PRO A 104 0.93 -4.06 -11.41
CA PRO A 104 0.99 -3.50 -12.77
C PRO A 104 0.81 -4.58 -13.83
N PHE A 105 -0.02 -4.27 -14.84
CA PHE A 105 -0.25 -5.11 -16.01
C PHE A 105 -0.14 -4.29 -17.28
N VAL A 106 0.42 -4.89 -18.32
CA VAL A 106 0.51 -4.33 -19.66
C VAL A 106 -0.20 -5.24 -20.66
N CYS A 107 -1.03 -4.65 -21.52
CA CYS A 107 -1.65 -5.39 -22.61
C CYS A 107 -0.72 -5.43 -23.84
N PRO A 108 -0.20 -6.59 -24.27
CA PRO A 108 0.72 -6.67 -25.42
C PRO A 108 0.07 -6.22 -26.74
N HIS A 109 -1.26 -6.26 -26.83
CA HIS A 109 -2.02 -5.94 -28.05
C HIS A 109 -2.33 -4.46 -28.24
N CYS A 110 -2.71 -3.74 -27.19
CA CYS A 110 -3.12 -2.33 -27.27
C CYS A 110 -2.21 -1.38 -26.48
N LYS A 111 -1.19 -1.93 -25.80
CA LYS A 111 -0.23 -1.19 -24.96
C LYS A 111 -0.87 -0.43 -23.80
N HIS A 112 -2.11 -0.80 -23.44
CA HIS A 112 -2.75 -0.25 -22.25
C HIS A 112 -2.08 -0.79 -21.00
N GLU A 113 -1.62 0.12 -20.15
CA GLU A 113 -1.10 -0.17 -18.83
C GLU A 113 -2.20 0.09 -17.80
N GLU A 114 -2.35 -0.85 -16.86
CA GLU A 114 -3.32 -0.72 -15.78
C GLU A 114 -2.81 -1.37 -14.50
N ASN A 115 -3.28 -0.85 -13.38
CA ASN A 115 -3.01 -1.42 -12.07
C ASN A 115 -4.24 -2.19 -11.59
N VAL A 116 -4.05 -3.48 -11.31
CA VAL A 116 -5.12 -4.40 -10.91
C VAL A 116 -5.05 -4.58 -9.39
N LEU A 117 -6.17 -4.38 -8.70
CA LEU A 117 -6.22 -4.59 -7.25
C LEU A 117 -6.26 -6.08 -6.93
N LEU A 118 -5.31 -6.54 -6.13
CA LEU A 118 -5.20 -7.92 -5.68
C LEU A 118 -5.37 -8.00 -4.17
N ASP A 119 -6.21 -8.93 -3.72
CA ASP A 119 -6.32 -9.29 -2.31
C ASP A 119 -5.17 -10.20 -1.91
N VAL A 120 -4.39 -9.75 -0.92
CA VAL A 120 -3.25 -10.46 -0.35
C VAL A 120 -3.46 -10.77 1.14
N GLY A 121 -4.66 -10.51 1.65
CA GLY A 121 -5.03 -10.77 3.03
C GLY A 121 -5.06 -12.28 3.36
N ALA A 122 -4.92 -12.59 4.64
CA ALA A 122 -4.96 -13.92 5.25
C ALA A 122 -3.72 -14.83 5.04
N GLY A 123 -2.51 -14.27 5.00
CA GLY A 123 -1.28 -15.07 5.14
C GLY A 123 -0.97 -15.97 3.94
N ARG A 124 -1.33 -15.52 2.74
CA ARG A 124 -0.93 -16.20 1.51
C ARG A 124 0.58 -16.04 1.32
N SER A 125 1.32 -17.14 1.46
CA SER A 125 2.75 -17.20 1.14
C SER A 125 3.03 -17.14 -0.37
N LYS A 126 1.99 -17.33 -1.20
CA LYS A 126 2.10 -17.22 -2.66
C LYS A 126 0.82 -16.67 -3.26
N LEU A 127 0.96 -15.68 -4.14
CA LEU A 127 -0.13 -15.20 -4.97
C LEU A 127 -0.12 -15.92 -6.32
N SER A 128 -1.29 -16.22 -6.87
CA SER A 128 -1.43 -16.61 -8.28
C SER A 128 -2.20 -15.52 -8.99
N LEU A 129 -1.59 -14.89 -9.99
CA LEU A 129 -2.15 -13.73 -10.69
C LEU A 129 -3.32 -14.06 -11.62
N GLY A 130 -3.54 -15.34 -11.93
CA GLY A 130 -4.59 -15.77 -12.85
C GLY A 130 -4.48 -15.11 -14.23
N SER A 131 -5.50 -15.31 -15.08
CA SER A 131 -5.59 -14.60 -16.36
C SER A 131 -6.32 -13.28 -16.17
N VAL A 132 -5.62 -12.17 -16.37
CA VAL A 132 -6.21 -10.82 -16.36
C VAL A 132 -6.57 -10.40 -17.79
N LYS A 133 -7.76 -9.83 -17.96
CA LYS A 133 -8.22 -9.27 -19.25
C LYS A 133 -8.06 -7.75 -19.23
N CYS A 134 -7.46 -7.22 -20.28
CA CYS A 134 -7.28 -5.79 -20.48
C CYS A 134 -8.63 -5.04 -20.39
N SER A 135 -8.70 -3.99 -19.57
CA SER A 135 -9.90 -3.16 -19.46
C SER A 135 -10.24 -2.40 -20.74
N SER A 136 -9.24 -2.08 -21.57
CA SER A 136 -9.41 -1.36 -22.85
C SER A 136 -9.85 -2.25 -24.02
N CYS A 137 -9.18 -3.38 -24.26
CA CYS A 137 -9.44 -4.22 -25.45
C CYS A 137 -9.92 -5.65 -25.15
N ARG A 138 -10.07 -6.02 -23.87
CA ARG A 138 -10.55 -7.33 -23.38
C ARG A 138 -9.68 -8.55 -23.72
N LYS A 139 -8.57 -8.37 -24.44
CA LYS A 139 -7.56 -9.40 -24.66
C LYS A 139 -6.72 -9.65 -23.39
N PRO A 140 -6.01 -10.79 -23.28
CA PRO A 140 -5.16 -11.05 -22.12
C PRO A 140 -4.13 -9.92 -21.89
N SER A 141 -3.93 -9.57 -20.62
CA SER A 141 -2.84 -8.71 -20.16
C SER A 141 -1.78 -9.56 -19.48
N GLU A 142 -0.54 -9.07 -19.51
CA GLU A 142 0.61 -9.69 -18.89
C GLU A 142 1.04 -8.86 -17.68
N PHE A 143 1.51 -9.53 -16.63
CA PHE A 143 2.06 -8.85 -15.46
C PHE A 143 3.36 -8.14 -15.86
N ASP A 144 3.49 -6.87 -15.46
CA ASP A 144 4.59 -5.99 -15.90
C ASP A 144 5.66 -5.82 -14.80
N ASP A 145 5.96 -6.91 -14.09
CA ASP A 145 7.04 -6.98 -13.08
C ASP A 145 7.49 -8.44 -12.90
N VAL A 146 8.46 -8.69 -12.02
CA VAL A 146 8.91 -10.03 -11.65
C VAL A 146 8.13 -10.51 -10.43
N GLU A 147 7.29 -11.55 -10.58
CA GLU A 147 6.38 -12.02 -9.52
C GLU A 147 7.09 -12.25 -8.17
N ASP A 148 8.19 -13.02 -8.18
CA ASP A 148 8.93 -13.35 -6.94
C ASP A 148 9.49 -12.11 -6.25
N ALA A 149 9.95 -11.11 -7.01
CA ALA A 149 10.48 -9.87 -6.45
C ALA A 149 9.35 -8.94 -5.97
N TYR A 150 8.25 -8.87 -6.72
CA TYR A 150 7.14 -7.97 -6.44
C TYR A 150 6.34 -8.41 -5.20
N PHE A 151 6.17 -9.73 -5.00
CA PHE A 151 5.44 -10.30 -3.88
C PHE A 151 6.33 -10.76 -2.72
N ALA A 152 7.63 -10.44 -2.73
CA ALA A 152 8.57 -10.82 -1.67
C ALA A 152 8.12 -10.38 -0.26
N PHE A 153 7.41 -9.26 -0.13
CA PHE A 153 6.86 -8.77 1.15
C PHE A 153 5.84 -9.71 1.80
N LEU A 154 5.30 -10.69 1.06
CA LEU A 154 4.39 -11.71 1.59
C LEU A 154 5.12 -12.82 2.34
N ASP A 155 6.42 -12.98 2.11
CA ASP A 155 7.24 -13.98 2.79
C ASP A 155 7.73 -13.41 4.15
N PRO A 156 7.33 -14.01 5.28
CA PRO A 156 7.82 -13.62 6.60
C PRO A 156 9.28 -14.03 6.86
N ASP A 157 9.80 -15.01 6.12
CA ASP A 157 11.13 -15.62 6.30
C ASP A 157 12.17 -15.13 5.27
N ALA A 158 11.75 -14.38 4.24
CA ALA A 158 12.67 -13.68 3.36
C ALA A 158 13.49 -12.69 4.20
N GLU A 159 14.77 -12.99 4.45
CA GLU A 159 15.69 -12.28 5.34
C GLU A 159 15.46 -10.75 5.32
N ARG A 160 14.83 -10.24 6.39
CA ARG A 160 14.59 -8.80 6.61
C ARG A 160 15.56 -8.25 7.65
#